data_AF-A0A6J4SXM8-F1
#
_entry.id   AF-A0A6J4SXM8-F1
#
_cell.length_a   1.000
_cell.length_b   1.000
_cell.length_c   1.000
_cell.angle_alpha   90.00
_cell.angle_beta   90.00
_cell.angle_gamma   90.00
#
_symmetry.space_group_name_H-M   'P 1'
#
loop_
_entity.id
_entity.type
_entity.pdbx_description
1 polymer ?
#
loop_
_entity_poly.entity_id
_entity_poly.type
_entity_poly.pdbx_seq_one_letter_code
_entity_poly.pdbx_strand_id
1 'polypeptide(L)'
;MMRLQLWRNRQKAGSLLVLSLCILMFSCRKKDNWPPKASDESAVVVHDWYKLMIRIQLHSTPAPMAQLNMSNFGYIGVGLFESVLPGIKGSTSLSKKLYRMPPMPIAEMSQQYLWTASANAALASMSRLFLAGLTDANKVSIDSLEEAYNQRFSLGITGDVLSRSQAFGRSVAAAIHDWSRSDSFTVSNVGYQRPVFPGAWEPTPPLFVNAVGPYIGNARPFLESSLTTTAPPFPVPYSEDPSSDFYKMAEEVYNISMALTPEQKATARFWADVGGPGNGYPIPGHWISIVTQVLEKHKLNLWRTAEVYAKTSIATRDAMINTWRFKFQYNIIRPVTYINRFIDSSWQTL
;
A
#
# COMPACT_ATOMS: atom_id res chain seq x y z
N MET A 1 -64.50 1.91 59.93
CA MET A 1 -64.09 1.11 58.75
C MET A 1 -63.64 1.94 57.54
N MET A 2 -64.23 3.10 57.25
CA MET A 2 -63.98 3.85 55.99
C MET A 2 -62.58 4.51 55.84
N ARG A 3 -61.88 4.84 56.94
CA ARG A 3 -60.55 5.49 56.90
C ARG A 3 -59.39 4.54 56.54
N LEU A 4 -59.48 3.24 56.85
CA LEU A 4 -58.42 2.28 56.51
C LEU A 4 -58.40 1.94 55.00
N GLN A 5 -59.56 1.98 54.33
CA GLN A 5 -59.69 1.66 52.91
C GLN A 5 -59.06 2.75 52.01
N LEU A 6 -59.18 4.01 52.40
CA LEU A 6 -58.60 5.15 51.67
C LEU A 6 -57.06 5.17 51.75
N TRP A 7 -56.46 4.76 52.87
CA TRP A 7 -55.01 4.67 53.02
C TRP A 7 -54.41 3.54 52.17
N ARG A 8 -55.08 2.38 52.13
CA ARG A 8 -54.66 1.21 51.34
C ARG A 8 -54.74 1.46 49.83
N ASN A 9 -55.72 2.25 49.37
CA ASN A 9 -55.84 2.64 47.96
C ASN A 9 -54.80 3.70 47.55
N ARG A 10 -54.41 4.61 48.45
CA ARG A 10 -53.32 5.58 48.17
C ARG A 10 -51.95 4.91 48.06
N GLN A 11 -51.66 3.88 48.86
CA GLN A 11 -50.42 3.11 48.71
C GLN A 11 -50.39 2.31 47.41
N LYS A 12 -51.49 1.66 47.01
CA LYS A 12 -51.57 0.95 45.72
C LYS A 12 -51.40 1.88 44.52
N ALA A 13 -52.00 3.06 44.56
CA ALA A 13 -51.87 4.07 43.50
C ALA A 13 -50.43 4.61 43.41
N GLY A 14 -49.77 4.85 44.55
CA GLY A 14 -48.36 5.26 44.60
C GLY A 14 -47.42 4.17 44.07
N SER A 15 -47.65 2.90 44.42
CA SER A 15 -46.86 1.76 43.91
C SER A 15 -47.05 1.52 42.42
N LEU A 16 -48.26 1.70 41.88
CA LEU A 16 -48.55 1.59 40.44
C LEU A 16 -47.92 2.74 39.63
N LEU A 17 -47.88 3.96 40.19
CA LEU A 17 -47.20 5.10 39.55
C LEU A 17 -45.68 4.91 39.53
N VAL A 18 -45.08 4.42 40.61
CA VAL A 18 -43.63 4.15 40.67
C VAL A 18 -43.24 2.99 39.74
N LEU A 19 -44.05 1.93 39.65
CA LEU A 19 -43.80 0.82 38.73
C LEU A 19 -43.92 1.26 37.26
N SER A 20 -44.88 2.14 36.95
CA SER A 20 -45.07 2.69 35.59
C SER A 20 -43.95 3.66 35.19
N LEU A 21 -43.42 4.45 36.14
CA LEU A 21 -42.25 5.32 35.90
C LEU A 21 -40.96 4.51 35.68
N CYS A 22 -40.78 3.38 36.37
CA CYS A 22 -39.65 2.49 36.17
C CYS A 22 -39.68 1.77 34.83
N ILE A 23 -40.86 1.39 34.32
CA ILE A 23 -41.00 0.74 33.00
C ILE A 23 -40.71 1.72 31.85
N LEU A 24 -41.04 3.01 32.03
CA LEU A 24 -40.74 4.05 31.03
C LEU A 24 -39.25 4.42 30.95
N MET A 25 -38.47 4.21 32.02
CA MET A 25 -37.01 4.44 31.99
C MET A 25 -36.20 3.29 31.38
N PHE A 26 -36.80 2.10 31.18
CA PHE A 26 -36.16 0.98 30.48
C PHE A 26 -36.61 0.81 29.01
N SER A 27 -37.61 1.57 28.55
CA SER A 27 -38.21 1.39 27.22
C SER A 27 -37.60 2.26 26.10
N CYS A 28 -36.64 3.13 26.43
CA CYS A 28 -35.91 3.93 25.44
C CYS A 28 -34.43 3.53 25.33
N ARG A 29 -34.13 2.24 25.21
CA ARG A 29 -32.94 1.86 24.44
C ARG A 29 -33.37 1.86 22.98
N LYS A 30 -33.03 2.93 22.25
CA LYS A 30 -32.92 2.84 20.79
C LYS A 30 -32.13 1.56 20.49
N LYS A 31 -32.61 0.73 19.56
CA LYS A 31 -31.75 -0.24 18.91
C LYS A 31 -30.64 0.58 18.28
N ASP A 32 -29.52 0.72 18.99
CA ASP A 32 -28.32 1.26 18.43
C ASP A 32 -28.03 0.39 17.21
N ASN A 33 -27.96 1.00 16.04
CA ASN A 33 -27.46 0.35 14.83
C ASN A 33 -25.97 0.07 15.07
N TRP A 34 -25.73 -0.94 15.87
CA TRP A 34 -24.42 -1.39 16.32
C TRP A 34 -24.23 -2.83 15.85
N PRO A 35 -23.06 -3.16 15.27
CA PRO A 35 -21.88 -2.31 15.12
C PRO A 35 -21.93 -1.38 13.88
N PRO A 36 -21.15 -0.29 13.86
CA PRO A 36 -20.84 0.40 12.62
C PRO A 36 -20.24 -0.63 11.66
N LYS A 37 -20.79 -0.68 10.45
CA LYS A 37 -20.18 -1.48 9.40
C LYS A 37 -18.82 -0.87 9.06
N ALA A 38 -17.92 -1.59 8.39
CA ALA A 38 -16.71 -0.95 7.85
C ALA A 38 -17.04 0.25 6.93
N SER A 39 -18.29 0.33 6.42
CA SER A 39 -18.86 1.49 5.73
C SER A 39 -18.99 2.78 6.55
N ASP A 40 -18.95 2.69 7.86
CA ASP A 40 -19.24 3.80 8.76
C ASP A 40 -18.02 4.15 9.64
N GLU A 41 -17.01 3.28 9.67
CA GLU A 41 -15.76 3.50 10.39
C GLU A 41 -14.84 4.51 9.68
N SER A 42 -14.18 5.36 10.47
CA SER A 42 -13.22 6.35 9.96
C SER A 42 -11.93 5.67 9.50
N ALA A 43 -11.35 6.17 8.41
CA ALA A 43 -10.11 5.65 7.84
C ALA A 43 -8.82 6.26 8.43
N VAL A 44 -8.90 7.13 9.44
CA VAL A 44 -7.74 7.87 9.98
C VAL A 44 -6.61 6.93 10.42
N VAL A 45 -6.94 5.80 11.05
CA VAL A 45 -5.93 4.78 11.43
C VAL A 45 -5.11 4.29 10.24
N VAL A 46 -5.76 4.10 9.08
CA VAL A 46 -5.09 3.65 7.86
C VAL A 46 -4.17 4.75 7.32
N HIS A 47 -4.64 6.00 7.28
CA HIS A 47 -3.82 7.12 6.80
C HIS A 47 -2.56 7.30 7.66
N ASP A 48 -2.69 7.19 8.98
CA ASP A 48 -1.55 7.32 9.91
C ASP A 48 -0.53 6.19 9.71
N TRP A 49 -1.00 4.95 9.48
CA TRP A 49 -0.11 3.84 9.14
C TRP A 49 0.64 4.07 7.83
N TYR A 50 -0.05 4.49 6.76
CA TYR A 50 0.62 4.79 5.49
C TYR A 50 1.61 5.94 5.62
N LYS A 51 1.27 7.00 6.37
CA LYS A 51 2.17 8.11 6.70
C LYS A 51 3.40 7.65 7.49
N LEU A 52 3.23 6.76 8.45
CA LEU A 52 4.35 6.18 9.20
C LEU A 52 5.25 5.35 8.29
N MET A 53 4.68 4.44 7.48
CA MET A 53 5.45 3.60 6.56
C MET A 53 6.28 4.43 5.58
N ILE A 54 5.70 5.46 4.95
CA ILE A 54 6.46 6.32 4.02
C ILE A 54 7.50 7.18 4.76
N ARG A 55 7.23 7.62 6.00
CA ARG A 55 8.20 8.37 6.81
C ARG A 55 9.40 7.52 7.19
N ILE A 56 9.18 6.27 7.61
CA ILE A 56 10.25 5.31 7.90
C ILE A 56 11.17 5.17 6.67
N GLN A 57 10.57 5.01 5.49
CA GLN A 57 11.31 4.81 4.25
C GLN A 57 12.05 6.06 3.76
N LEU A 58 11.46 7.24 3.94
CA LEU A 58 12.09 8.53 3.60
C LEU A 58 13.46 8.70 4.26
N HIS A 59 13.60 8.23 5.50
CA HIS A 59 14.82 8.38 6.29
C HIS A 59 15.68 7.11 6.35
N SER A 60 15.34 6.08 5.58
CA SER A 60 16.06 4.82 5.60
C SER A 60 17.43 4.93 4.90
N THR A 61 18.46 4.37 5.55
CA THR A 61 19.82 4.29 5.03
C THR A 61 20.35 2.86 5.18
N PRO A 62 20.69 2.16 4.08
CA PRO A 62 20.48 2.58 2.69
C PRO A 62 19.00 2.71 2.35
N ALA A 63 18.69 3.47 1.28
CA ALA A 63 17.33 3.57 0.77
C ALA A 63 16.81 2.17 0.36
N PRO A 64 15.54 1.84 0.64
CA PRO A 64 14.92 0.61 0.17
C PRO A 64 14.99 0.52 -1.35
N MET A 65 15.31 -0.66 -1.87
CA MET A 65 15.25 -0.93 -3.30
C MET A 65 13.82 -0.71 -3.81
N ALA A 66 13.66 0.19 -4.78
CA ALA A 66 12.35 0.58 -5.32
C ALA A 66 11.47 -0.62 -5.70
N GLN A 67 12.05 -1.64 -6.34
CA GLN A 67 11.32 -2.81 -6.80
C GLN A 67 10.80 -3.67 -5.64
N LEU A 68 11.67 -3.91 -4.64
CA LEU A 68 11.27 -4.62 -3.44
C LEU A 68 10.16 -3.85 -2.72
N ASN A 69 10.30 -2.54 -2.62
CA ASN A 69 9.33 -1.68 -1.94
C ASN A 69 7.97 -1.66 -2.66
N MET A 70 7.95 -1.60 -4.00
CA MET A 70 6.72 -1.74 -4.80
C MET A 70 6.05 -3.10 -4.59
N SER A 71 6.83 -4.19 -4.52
CA SER A 71 6.29 -5.52 -4.23
C SER A 71 5.67 -5.57 -2.82
N ASN A 72 6.39 -5.04 -1.83
CA ASN A 72 5.98 -5.01 -0.43
C ASN A 72 4.68 -4.22 -0.23
N PHE A 73 4.59 -3.00 -0.76
CA PHE A 73 3.33 -2.23 -0.69
C PHE A 73 2.19 -2.85 -1.49
N GLY A 74 2.51 -3.61 -2.55
CA GLY A 74 1.59 -4.52 -3.23
C GLY A 74 0.84 -5.39 -2.25
N TYR A 75 1.59 -6.17 -1.45
CA TYR A 75 1.03 -7.08 -0.45
C TYR A 75 0.36 -6.35 0.72
N ILE A 76 0.95 -5.25 1.21
CA ILE A 76 0.37 -4.44 2.30
C ILE A 76 -1.04 -3.94 1.94
N GLY A 77 -1.22 -3.42 0.71
CA GLY A 77 -2.52 -2.93 0.24
C GLY A 77 -3.56 -4.04 0.15
N VAL A 78 -3.20 -5.22 -0.39
CA VAL A 78 -4.09 -6.39 -0.45
C VAL A 78 -4.48 -6.86 0.95
N GLY A 79 -3.51 -6.96 1.86
CA GLY A 79 -3.76 -7.42 3.23
C GLY A 79 -4.64 -6.46 4.04
N LEU A 80 -4.48 -5.16 3.85
CA LEU A 80 -5.35 -4.17 4.47
C LEU A 80 -6.81 -4.39 4.05
N PHE A 81 -7.05 -4.54 2.74
CA PHE A 81 -8.40 -4.76 2.23
C PHE A 81 -9.01 -6.05 2.79
N GLU A 82 -8.27 -7.15 2.79
CA GLU A 82 -8.75 -8.41 3.37
C GLU A 82 -8.99 -8.33 4.89
N SER A 83 -8.24 -7.50 5.63
CA SER A 83 -8.44 -7.32 7.08
C SER A 83 -9.72 -6.59 7.46
N VAL A 84 -10.30 -5.79 6.55
CA VAL A 84 -11.55 -5.05 6.78
C VAL A 84 -12.72 -5.59 5.98
N LEU A 85 -12.45 -6.48 5.01
CA LEU A 85 -13.41 -7.05 4.07
C LEU A 85 -14.68 -7.60 4.72
N PRO A 86 -14.63 -8.39 5.82
CA PRO A 86 -15.84 -9.01 6.35
C PRO A 86 -16.82 -7.97 6.92
N GLY A 87 -16.35 -6.76 7.22
CA GLY A 87 -17.19 -5.63 7.63
C GLY A 87 -18.00 -4.98 6.53
N ILE A 88 -17.85 -5.42 5.28
CA ILE A 88 -18.47 -4.83 4.10
C ILE A 88 -19.58 -5.77 3.59
N LYS A 89 -20.82 -5.30 3.58
CA LYS A 89 -21.96 -6.10 3.09
C LYS A 89 -21.81 -6.43 1.60
N GLY A 90 -21.89 -7.71 1.25
CA GLY A 90 -21.83 -8.17 -0.14
C GLY A 90 -20.44 -8.07 -0.77
N SER A 91 -19.40 -7.84 0.03
CA SER A 91 -18.03 -7.82 -0.48
C SER A 91 -17.57 -9.21 -0.91
N THR A 92 -16.53 -9.23 -1.75
CA THR A 92 -15.91 -10.45 -2.25
C THR A 92 -14.43 -10.36 -2.01
N SER A 93 -13.85 -11.41 -1.40
CA SER A 93 -12.41 -11.51 -1.18
C SER A 93 -11.66 -11.41 -2.50
N LEU A 94 -10.52 -10.74 -2.45
CA LEU A 94 -9.53 -10.67 -3.52
C LEU A 94 -8.99 -12.06 -3.88
N SER A 95 -9.10 -13.07 -3.01
CA SER A 95 -8.79 -14.46 -3.36
C SER A 95 -9.58 -14.99 -4.55
N LYS A 96 -10.77 -14.42 -4.83
CA LYS A 96 -11.57 -14.76 -6.02
C LYS A 96 -11.25 -13.92 -7.26
N LYS A 97 -10.35 -12.94 -7.14
CA LYS A 97 -10.04 -11.96 -8.19
C LYS A 97 -8.56 -11.92 -8.57
N LEU A 98 -7.68 -12.18 -7.61
CA LEU A 98 -6.24 -12.16 -7.80
C LEU A 98 -5.72 -13.54 -8.16
N TYR A 99 -4.81 -13.56 -9.12
CA TYR A 99 -4.24 -14.76 -9.70
C TYR A 99 -3.48 -15.56 -8.64
N ARG A 100 -3.93 -16.82 -8.43
CA ARG A 100 -3.37 -17.76 -7.45
C ARG A 100 -3.24 -17.16 -6.04
N MET A 101 -4.20 -16.33 -5.63
CA MET A 101 -4.34 -15.92 -4.24
C MET A 101 -5.09 -17.01 -3.44
N PRO A 102 -4.54 -17.50 -2.32
CA PRO A 102 -5.18 -18.52 -1.53
C PRO A 102 -6.45 -17.98 -0.83
N PRO A 103 -7.33 -18.86 -0.35
CA PRO A 103 -8.39 -18.46 0.57
C PRO A 103 -7.81 -17.70 1.77
N MET A 104 -8.48 -16.62 2.16
CA MET A 104 -8.06 -15.79 3.29
C MET A 104 -8.76 -16.20 4.59
N PRO A 105 -8.22 -15.83 5.76
CA PRO A 105 -8.89 -16.03 7.04
C PRO A 105 -10.33 -15.51 7.02
N ILE A 106 -11.25 -16.27 7.60
CA ILE A 106 -12.67 -15.97 7.65
C ILE A 106 -13.02 -15.50 9.06
N ALA A 107 -13.69 -14.36 9.18
CA ALA A 107 -14.19 -13.87 10.46
C ALA A 107 -15.44 -14.65 10.90
N GLU A 108 -15.61 -14.84 12.21
CA GLU A 108 -16.81 -15.43 12.79
C GLU A 108 -17.96 -14.43 12.73
N MET A 109 -18.80 -14.50 11.69
CA MET A 109 -19.85 -13.50 11.45
C MET A 109 -20.94 -13.42 12.53
N SER A 110 -20.99 -14.40 13.46
CA SER A 110 -21.83 -14.35 14.66
C SER A 110 -21.24 -13.51 15.79
N GLN A 111 -19.95 -13.15 15.70
CA GLN A 111 -19.23 -12.38 16.69
C GLN A 111 -19.07 -10.92 16.28
N GLN A 112 -18.81 -10.07 17.28
CA GLN A 112 -18.54 -8.65 17.05
C GLN A 112 -17.05 -8.40 16.82
N TYR A 113 -16.78 -7.47 15.89
CA TYR A 113 -15.46 -6.99 15.48
C TYR A 113 -15.47 -5.47 15.35
N LEU A 114 -14.31 -4.86 15.53
CA LEU A 114 -13.99 -3.48 15.17
C LEU A 114 -12.98 -3.51 14.03
N TRP A 115 -13.38 -3.09 12.82
CA TRP A 115 -12.56 -3.28 11.62
C TRP A 115 -11.36 -2.35 11.59
N THR A 116 -11.45 -1.18 12.21
CA THR A 116 -10.30 -0.29 12.46
C THR A 116 -9.25 -0.93 13.37
N ALA A 117 -9.65 -1.69 14.39
CA ALA A 117 -8.70 -2.44 15.23
C ALA A 117 -8.06 -3.61 14.46
N SER A 118 -8.82 -4.26 13.58
CA SER A 118 -8.27 -5.27 12.68
C SER A 118 -7.25 -4.68 11.70
N ALA A 119 -7.59 -3.56 11.05
CA ALA A 119 -6.68 -2.83 10.16
C ALA A 119 -5.42 -2.37 10.90
N ASN A 120 -5.54 -1.86 12.12
CA ASN A 120 -4.41 -1.45 12.97
C ASN A 120 -3.43 -2.60 13.18
N ALA A 121 -3.93 -3.76 13.65
CA ALA A 121 -3.11 -4.93 13.91
C ALA A 121 -2.51 -5.52 12.62
N ALA A 122 -3.28 -5.54 11.53
CA ALA A 122 -2.83 -6.01 10.23
C ALA A 122 -1.68 -5.14 9.68
N LEU A 123 -1.84 -3.82 9.68
CA LEU A 123 -0.83 -2.87 9.19
C LEU A 123 0.42 -2.85 10.08
N ALA A 124 0.26 -3.00 11.39
CA ALA A 124 1.40 -3.14 12.30
C ALA A 124 2.21 -4.42 12.00
N SER A 125 1.54 -5.57 11.86
CA SER A 125 2.19 -6.83 11.49
C SER A 125 2.86 -6.74 10.12
N MET A 126 2.14 -6.23 9.11
CA MET A 126 2.68 -6.10 7.75
C MET A 126 3.84 -5.11 7.68
N SER A 127 3.83 -4.02 8.46
CA SER A 127 4.97 -3.11 8.55
C SER A 127 6.22 -3.85 9.03
N ARG A 128 6.10 -4.71 10.05
CA ARG A 128 7.24 -5.51 10.55
C ARG A 128 7.68 -6.60 9.57
N LEU A 129 6.74 -7.21 8.85
CA LEU A 129 7.03 -8.33 7.93
C LEU A 129 7.62 -7.86 6.60
N PHE A 130 7.17 -6.71 6.09
CA PHE A 130 7.51 -6.26 4.73
C PHE A 130 8.51 -5.11 4.68
N LEU A 131 8.60 -4.24 5.68
CA LEU A 131 9.58 -3.15 5.62
C LEU A 131 11.00 -3.68 5.85
N ALA A 132 11.88 -3.44 4.88
CA ALA A 132 13.28 -3.78 4.97
C ALA A 132 14.06 -2.70 5.75
N GLY A 133 15.14 -3.10 6.44
CA GLY A 133 16.04 -2.15 7.09
C GLY A 133 15.46 -1.42 8.32
N LEU A 134 14.48 -2.00 9.00
CA LEU A 134 13.92 -1.41 10.22
C LEU A 134 14.96 -1.33 11.35
N THR A 135 15.29 -0.10 11.77
CA THR A 135 16.04 0.16 13.00
C THR A 135 15.17 -0.11 14.23
N ASP A 136 15.78 -0.16 15.41
CA ASP A 136 15.02 -0.33 16.65
C ASP A 136 14.10 0.88 16.94
N ALA A 137 14.52 2.10 16.57
CA ALA A 137 13.66 3.28 16.63
C ALA A 137 12.44 3.16 15.69
N ASN A 138 12.61 2.57 14.51
CA ASN A 138 11.49 2.31 13.59
C ASN A 138 10.51 1.29 14.19
N LYS A 139 11.02 0.21 14.79
CA LYS A 139 10.19 -0.80 15.48
C LYS A 139 9.41 -0.17 16.63
N VAL A 140 10.06 0.64 17.47
CA VAL A 140 9.40 1.39 18.55
C VAL A 140 8.30 2.31 18.00
N SER A 141 8.53 2.96 16.85
CA SER A 141 7.52 3.83 16.22
C SER A 141 6.30 3.03 15.74
N ILE A 142 6.51 1.84 15.18
CA ILE A 142 5.44 0.90 14.81
C ILE A 142 4.67 0.46 16.05
N ASP A 143 5.37 0.02 17.10
CA ASP A 143 4.77 -0.45 18.35
C ASP A 143 3.96 0.65 19.03
N SER A 144 4.49 1.88 19.04
CA SER A 144 3.84 3.04 19.64
C SER A 144 2.56 3.44 18.90
N LEU A 145 2.55 3.40 17.57
CA LEU A 145 1.35 3.71 16.79
C LEU A 145 0.28 2.62 16.98
N GLU A 146 0.67 1.34 16.95
CA GLU A 146 -0.24 0.23 17.21
C GLU A 146 -0.89 0.38 18.59
N GLU A 147 -0.09 0.63 19.61
CA GLU A 147 -0.56 0.73 21.00
C GLU A 147 -1.42 1.97 21.27
N ALA A 148 -1.06 3.14 20.70
CA ALA A 148 -1.88 4.34 20.82
C ALA A 148 -3.31 4.12 20.30
N TYR A 149 -3.45 3.42 19.17
CA TYR A 149 -4.75 3.05 18.64
C TYR A 149 -5.46 2.00 19.49
N ASN A 150 -4.74 0.99 19.99
CA ASN A 150 -5.33 -0.02 20.89
C ASN A 150 -5.91 0.61 22.16
N GLN A 151 -5.19 1.54 22.78
CA GLN A 151 -5.65 2.29 23.95
C GLN A 151 -6.89 3.14 23.63
N ARG A 152 -6.93 3.77 22.45
CA ARG A 152 -8.11 4.52 22.02
C ARG A 152 -9.32 3.60 21.81
N PHE A 153 -9.13 2.43 21.20
CA PHE A 153 -10.22 1.49 20.94
C PHE A 153 -10.76 0.88 22.24
N SER A 154 -9.91 0.58 23.21
CA SER A 154 -10.33 -0.05 24.48
C SER A 154 -11.29 0.81 25.31
N LEU A 155 -11.36 2.12 25.06
CA LEU A 155 -12.33 3.03 25.70
C LEU A 155 -13.77 2.81 25.21
N GLY A 156 -13.97 2.25 24.02
CA GLY A 156 -15.27 2.16 23.37
C GLY A 156 -15.79 0.74 23.12
N ILE A 157 -14.96 -0.29 23.31
CA ILE A 157 -15.33 -1.70 23.07
C ILE A 157 -14.80 -2.61 24.18
N THR A 158 -15.39 -3.80 24.30
CA THR A 158 -14.92 -4.80 25.28
C THR A 158 -13.58 -5.39 24.87
N GLY A 159 -12.81 -5.88 25.87
CA GLY A 159 -11.52 -6.54 25.63
C GLY A 159 -11.59 -7.71 24.66
N ASP A 160 -12.67 -8.51 24.72
CA ASP A 160 -12.87 -9.64 23.81
C ASP A 160 -13.06 -9.20 22.35
N VAL A 161 -13.80 -8.10 22.12
CA VAL A 161 -13.98 -7.55 20.76
C VAL A 161 -12.66 -7.03 20.24
N LEU A 162 -11.88 -6.31 21.07
CA LEU A 162 -10.59 -5.77 20.67
C LEU A 162 -9.61 -6.90 20.32
N SER A 163 -9.44 -7.86 21.24
CA SER A 163 -8.53 -9.00 21.09
C SER A 163 -8.84 -9.81 19.83
N ARG A 164 -10.12 -10.14 19.60
CA ARG A 164 -10.55 -10.88 18.40
C ARG A 164 -10.34 -10.10 17.11
N SER A 165 -10.59 -8.78 17.11
CA SER A 165 -10.37 -7.93 15.94
C SER A 165 -8.89 -7.86 15.57
N GLN A 166 -8.03 -7.70 16.57
CA GLN A 166 -6.59 -7.71 16.39
C GLN A 166 -6.09 -9.09 15.93
N ALA A 167 -6.58 -10.17 16.52
CA ALA A 167 -6.23 -11.54 16.13
C ALA A 167 -6.58 -11.81 14.67
N PHE A 168 -7.76 -11.36 14.21
CA PHE A 168 -8.15 -11.45 12.81
C PHE A 168 -7.20 -10.66 11.90
N GLY A 169 -6.88 -9.41 12.25
CA GLY A 169 -5.95 -8.58 11.47
C GLY A 169 -4.56 -9.21 11.35
N ARG A 170 -4.01 -9.74 12.45
CA ARG A 170 -2.75 -10.48 12.46
C ARG A 170 -2.79 -11.75 11.62
N SER A 171 -3.90 -12.49 11.67
CA SER A 171 -4.06 -13.70 10.85
C SER A 171 -4.04 -13.41 9.35
N VAL A 172 -4.66 -12.28 8.94
CA VAL A 172 -4.62 -11.82 7.54
C VAL A 172 -3.21 -11.42 7.14
N ALA A 173 -2.50 -10.66 7.98
CA ALA A 173 -1.11 -10.28 7.72
C ALA A 173 -0.19 -11.51 7.55
N ALA A 174 -0.36 -12.54 8.40
CA ALA A 174 0.38 -13.79 8.29
C ALA A 174 0.08 -14.52 6.97
N ALA A 175 -1.20 -14.68 6.62
CA ALA A 175 -1.60 -15.33 5.37
C ALA A 175 -1.08 -14.60 4.11
N ILE A 176 -1.07 -13.26 4.13
CA ILE A 176 -0.51 -12.44 3.04
C ILE A 176 1.00 -12.61 2.93
N HIS A 177 1.71 -12.64 4.06
CA HIS A 177 3.14 -12.88 4.09
C HIS A 177 3.47 -14.27 3.56
N ASP A 178 2.76 -15.31 3.97
CA ASP A 178 2.96 -16.67 3.46
C ASP A 178 2.69 -16.76 1.95
N TRP A 179 1.62 -16.10 1.48
CA TRP A 179 1.32 -16.00 0.06
C TRP A 179 2.44 -15.31 -0.74
N SER A 180 3.07 -14.27 -0.17
CA SER A 180 4.13 -13.51 -0.83
C SER A 180 5.39 -14.34 -1.09
N ARG A 181 5.70 -15.29 -0.22
CA ARG A 181 6.90 -16.14 -0.31
C ARG A 181 6.89 -17.10 -1.49
N SER A 182 5.75 -17.27 -2.15
CA SER A 182 5.56 -18.20 -3.27
C SER A 182 5.50 -17.51 -4.64
N ASP A 183 5.83 -16.22 -4.71
CA ASP A 183 5.63 -15.41 -5.93
C ASP A 183 6.83 -15.33 -6.88
N SER A 184 7.95 -16.00 -6.54
CA SER A 184 9.20 -15.99 -7.32
C SER A 184 9.81 -14.60 -7.56
N PHE A 185 9.41 -13.58 -6.79
CA PHE A 185 10.00 -12.24 -6.89
C PHE A 185 11.46 -12.26 -6.44
N THR A 186 12.35 -11.69 -7.25
CA THR A 186 13.76 -11.55 -6.90
C THR A 186 14.39 -10.33 -7.57
N VAL A 187 15.15 -9.57 -6.79
CA VAL A 187 15.99 -8.46 -7.28
C VAL A 187 17.38 -8.92 -7.69
N SER A 188 17.71 -10.19 -7.44
CA SER A 188 19.00 -10.78 -7.76
C SER A 188 19.26 -10.80 -9.26
N ASN A 189 20.53 -10.66 -9.63
CA ASN A 189 21.03 -10.78 -10.99
C ASN A 189 21.96 -11.98 -11.18
N VAL A 190 22.01 -12.89 -10.20
CA VAL A 190 22.83 -14.10 -10.29
C VAL A 190 22.45 -14.89 -11.54
N GLY A 191 23.45 -15.28 -12.33
CA GLY A 191 23.27 -16.01 -13.58
C GLY A 191 22.78 -15.18 -14.76
N TYR A 192 22.52 -13.88 -14.60
CA TYR A 192 22.07 -13.04 -15.70
C TYR A 192 23.22 -12.74 -16.66
N GLN A 193 23.06 -13.16 -17.92
CA GLN A 193 23.96 -12.81 -19.00
C GLN A 193 23.36 -11.65 -19.79
N ARG A 194 24.08 -10.54 -19.84
CA ARG A 194 23.65 -9.35 -20.58
C ARG A 194 23.69 -9.65 -22.09
N PRO A 195 22.64 -9.32 -22.84
CA PRO A 195 22.68 -9.41 -24.30
C PRO A 195 23.79 -8.57 -24.90
N VAL A 196 24.32 -9.02 -26.05
CA VAL A 196 25.36 -8.33 -26.81
C VAL A 196 24.85 -8.09 -28.22
N PHE A 197 24.50 -6.84 -28.52
CA PHE A 197 24.10 -6.36 -29.85
C PHE A 197 24.28 -4.82 -29.91
N PRO A 198 24.35 -4.21 -31.11
CA PRO A 198 24.39 -2.76 -31.25
C PRO A 198 23.18 -2.10 -30.58
N GLY A 199 23.42 -1.21 -29.61
CA GLY A 199 22.35 -0.58 -28.82
C GLY A 199 21.87 -1.35 -27.60
N ALA A 200 22.55 -2.43 -27.22
CA ALA A 200 22.27 -3.13 -25.96
C ALA A 200 22.56 -2.24 -24.74
N TRP A 201 21.74 -2.37 -23.70
CA TRP A 201 21.96 -1.75 -22.40
C TRP A 201 23.30 -2.16 -21.82
N GLU A 202 23.97 -1.22 -21.17
CA GLU A 202 25.18 -1.47 -20.39
C GLU A 202 25.15 -0.67 -19.08
N PRO A 203 25.95 -1.10 -18.07
CA PRO A 203 26.15 -0.33 -16.87
C PRO A 203 26.63 1.09 -17.18
N THR A 204 26.05 2.07 -16.49
CA THR A 204 26.34 3.49 -16.73
C THR A 204 27.21 4.10 -15.62
N PRO A 205 27.97 5.16 -15.91
CA PRO A 205 28.69 5.92 -14.90
C PRO A 205 27.76 6.45 -13.78
N PRO A 206 28.31 6.79 -12.60
CA PRO A 206 29.71 6.61 -12.20
C PRO A 206 30.01 5.22 -11.62
N LEU A 207 28.98 4.50 -11.17
CA LEU A 207 29.16 3.25 -10.41
C LEU A 207 29.20 2.00 -11.27
N PHE A 208 28.74 2.06 -12.54
CA PHE A 208 28.69 0.92 -13.45
C PHE A 208 28.04 -0.32 -12.80
N VAL A 209 26.94 -0.10 -12.07
CA VAL A 209 26.22 -1.15 -11.35
C VAL A 209 25.64 -2.19 -12.33
N ASN A 210 25.71 -3.45 -11.89
CA ASN A 210 25.08 -4.55 -12.62
C ASN A 210 23.56 -4.35 -12.74
N ALA A 211 22.96 -5.01 -13.72
CA ALA A 211 21.51 -4.97 -13.93
C ALA A 211 20.78 -5.41 -12.65
N VAL A 212 19.72 -4.67 -12.29
CA VAL A 212 18.92 -4.95 -11.09
C VAL A 212 17.65 -5.69 -11.48
N GLY A 213 17.41 -6.84 -10.84
CA GLY A 213 16.19 -7.64 -10.98
C GLY A 213 15.85 -8.12 -12.39
N PRO A 214 16.79 -8.69 -13.18
CA PRO A 214 16.50 -9.24 -14.51
C PRO A 214 15.34 -10.24 -14.54
N TYR A 215 15.08 -10.93 -13.43
CA TYR A 215 14.03 -11.93 -13.32
C TYR A 215 12.73 -11.43 -12.69
N ILE A 216 12.59 -10.13 -12.37
CA ILE A 216 11.35 -9.58 -11.80
C ILE A 216 10.16 -9.83 -12.73
N GLY A 217 10.37 -9.82 -14.06
CA GLY A 217 9.32 -10.11 -15.04
C GLY A 217 8.72 -11.52 -14.94
N ASN A 218 9.40 -12.44 -14.23
CA ASN A 218 8.97 -13.82 -13.98
C ASN A 218 8.18 -13.98 -12.67
N ALA A 219 8.14 -12.93 -11.83
CA ALA A 219 7.37 -12.97 -10.60
C ALA A 219 5.88 -13.16 -10.91
N ARG A 220 5.16 -13.90 -10.05
CA ARG A 220 3.72 -14.07 -10.15
C ARG A 220 3.04 -12.69 -10.05
N PRO A 221 2.29 -12.24 -11.08
CA PRO A 221 1.49 -11.02 -10.97
C PRO A 221 0.26 -11.24 -10.09
N PHE A 222 -0.36 -10.15 -9.65
CA PHE A 222 -1.64 -10.21 -8.96
C PHE A 222 -2.81 -10.36 -9.92
N LEU A 223 -2.76 -9.77 -11.11
CA LEU A 223 -3.81 -9.92 -12.11
C LEU A 223 -3.42 -10.98 -13.13
N GLU A 224 -4.36 -11.86 -13.47
CA GLU A 224 -4.13 -12.90 -14.47
C GLU A 224 -3.85 -12.30 -15.85
N SER A 225 -4.49 -11.18 -16.19
CA SER A 225 -4.23 -10.45 -17.43
C SER A 225 -2.78 -9.98 -17.59
N SER A 226 -2.06 -9.77 -16.48
CA SER A 226 -0.64 -9.39 -16.50
C SER A 226 0.29 -10.51 -16.99
N LEU A 227 -0.19 -11.76 -17.04
CA LEU A 227 0.58 -12.89 -17.61
C LEU A 227 0.74 -12.75 -19.12
N THR A 228 -0.25 -12.18 -19.80
CA THR A 228 -0.31 -12.07 -21.26
C THR A 228 -0.14 -10.63 -21.74
N THR A 229 0.17 -9.68 -20.85
CA THR A 229 0.47 -8.30 -21.25
C THR A 229 1.64 -8.29 -22.22
N THR A 230 1.48 -7.57 -23.33
CA THR A 230 2.51 -7.29 -24.32
C THR A 230 2.81 -5.79 -24.36
N ALA A 231 4.06 -5.43 -24.64
CA ALA A 231 4.42 -4.07 -25.04
C ALA A 231 4.65 -4.03 -26.55
N PRO A 232 4.33 -2.91 -27.22
CA PRO A 232 4.79 -2.69 -28.58
C PRO A 232 6.32 -2.67 -28.60
N PRO A 233 6.96 -3.13 -29.70
CA PRO A 233 8.39 -2.96 -29.84
C PRO A 233 8.76 -1.47 -29.72
N PHE A 234 9.99 -1.21 -29.30
CA PHE A 234 10.49 0.16 -29.26
C PHE A 234 10.36 0.77 -30.68
N PRO A 235 9.73 1.95 -30.81
CA PRO A 235 9.21 2.42 -32.09
C PRO A 235 10.30 2.81 -33.09
N VAL A 236 11.53 3.01 -32.62
CA VAL A 236 12.64 3.51 -33.43
C VAL A 236 13.80 2.52 -33.38
N PRO A 237 14.17 1.86 -34.50
CA PRO A 237 15.28 0.90 -34.50
C PRO A 237 16.59 1.60 -34.15
N TYR A 238 17.49 0.90 -33.47
CA TYR A 238 18.83 1.42 -33.17
C TYR A 238 19.55 1.80 -34.47
N SER A 239 20.20 2.96 -34.47
CA SER A 239 21.06 3.44 -35.55
C SER A 239 22.11 4.39 -35.00
N GLU A 240 23.28 4.43 -35.64
CA GLU A 240 24.38 5.35 -35.37
C GLU A 240 24.44 6.48 -36.42
N ASP A 241 23.59 6.40 -37.46
CA ASP A 241 23.48 7.41 -38.50
C ASP A 241 22.89 8.71 -37.91
N PRO A 242 23.60 9.86 -38.00
CA PRO A 242 23.11 11.16 -37.53
C PRO A 242 21.76 11.59 -38.13
N SER A 243 21.40 11.08 -39.30
CA SER A 243 20.12 11.37 -39.97
C SER A 243 18.95 10.50 -39.47
N SER A 244 19.24 9.45 -38.69
CA SER A 244 18.25 8.50 -38.19
C SER A 244 17.36 9.07 -37.09
N ASP A 245 16.16 8.51 -36.94
CA ASP A 245 15.26 8.90 -35.87
C ASP A 245 15.80 8.51 -34.48
N PHE A 246 16.64 7.48 -34.38
CA PHE A 246 17.26 7.08 -33.11
C PHE A 246 18.25 8.13 -32.63
N TYR A 247 19.09 8.62 -33.55
CA TYR A 247 20.03 9.69 -33.25
C TYR A 247 19.29 10.96 -32.85
N LYS A 248 18.25 11.37 -33.60
CA LYS A 248 17.42 12.54 -33.27
C LYS A 248 16.77 12.44 -31.89
N MET A 249 16.30 11.27 -31.49
CA MET A 249 15.77 11.06 -30.13
C MET A 249 16.84 11.27 -29.04
N ALA A 250 18.07 10.83 -29.26
CA ALA A 250 19.16 11.05 -28.33
C ALA A 250 19.63 12.52 -28.32
N GLU A 251 19.68 13.15 -29.49
CA GLU A 251 19.97 14.58 -29.67
C GLU A 251 18.92 15.46 -29.00
N GLU A 252 17.64 15.09 -29.03
CA GLU A 252 16.59 15.78 -28.27
C GLU A 252 16.88 15.78 -26.77
N VAL A 253 17.24 14.62 -26.19
CA VAL A 253 17.61 14.50 -24.77
C VAL A 253 18.83 15.38 -24.45
N TYR A 254 19.85 15.37 -25.31
CA TYR A 254 21.02 16.21 -25.18
C TYR A 254 20.64 17.70 -25.18
N ASN A 255 19.92 18.17 -26.21
CA ASN A 255 19.54 19.57 -26.35
C ASN A 255 18.66 20.07 -25.20
N ILE A 256 17.70 19.26 -24.74
CA ILE A 256 16.88 19.61 -23.56
C ILE A 256 17.78 19.79 -22.33
N SER A 257 18.71 18.85 -22.09
CA SER A 257 19.58 18.89 -20.91
C SER A 257 20.47 20.14 -20.85
N MET A 258 20.91 20.65 -22.01
CA MET A 258 21.77 21.83 -22.13
C MET A 258 21.03 23.14 -21.84
N ALA A 259 19.69 23.13 -21.94
CA ALA A 259 18.85 24.32 -21.80
C ALA A 259 17.79 24.21 -20.68
N LEU A 260 17.97 23.29 -19.72
CA LEU A 260 17.00 23.06 -18.64
C LEU A 260 16.74 24.33 -17.81
N THR A 261 15.48 24.74 -17.76
CA THR A 261 15.04 25.82 -16.87
C THR A 261 15.06 25.37 -15.40
N PRO A 262 15.09 26.30 -14.42
CA PRO A 262 14.97 25.94 -13.01
C PRO A 262 13.73 25.09 -12.70
N GLU A 263 12.59 25.37 -13.35
CA GLU A 263 11.34 24.62 -13.19
C GLU A 263 11.44 23.20 -13.73
N GLN A 264 12.09 22.99 -14.87
CA GLN A 264 12.31 21.63 -15.42
C GLN A 264 13.25 20.82 -14.51
N LYS A 265 14.30 21.45 -13.96
CA LYS A 265 15.19 20.80 -12.98
C LYS A 265 14.43 20.44 -11.70
N ALA A 266 13.58 21.33 -11.21
CA ALA A 266 12.74 21.06 -10.05
C ALA A 266 11.77 19.90 -10.31
N THR A 267 11.15 19.87 -11.49
CA THR A 267 10.24 18.79 -11.91
C THR A 267 10.96 17.43 -11.96
N ALA A 268 12.16 17.38 -12.56
CA ALA A 268 12.96 16.16 -12.62
C ALA A 268 13.33 15.64 -11.21
N ARG A 269 13.75 16.55 -10.31
CA ARG A 269 14.10 16.20 -8.92
C ARG A 269 12.88 15.79 -8.09
N PHE A 270 11.73 16.40 -8.33
CA PHE A 270 10.48 16.10 -7.63
C PHE A 270 9.99 14.67 -7.90
N TRP A 271 10.23 14.14 -9.11
CA TRP A 271 9.86 12.78 -9.51
C TRP A 271 11.03 11.78 -9.51
N ALA A 272 12.19 12.16 -8.98
CA ALA A 272 13.37 11.29 -9.00
C ALA A 272 13.19 10.02 -8.17
N ASP A 273 12.47 10.14 -7.04
CA ASP A 273 12.09 9.05 -6.12
C ASP A 273 13.22 8.03 -5.82
N VAL A 274 14.47 8.52 -5.76
CA VAL A 274 15.66 7.70 -5.51
C VAL A 274 15.64 7.13 -4.09
N GLY A 275 15.08 7.90 -3.15
CA GLY A 275 14.98 7.51 -1.75
C GLY A 275 16.25 7.79 -0.96
N GLY A 276 16.09 7.88 0.36
CA GLY A 276 17.16 8.12 1.32
C GLY A 276 17.26 9.58 1.77
N PRO A 277 18.08 9.87 2.80
CA PRO A 277 18.16 11.20 3.40
C PRO A 277 18.49 12.29 2.37
N GLY A 278 17.58 13.26 2.20
CA GLY A 278 17.73 14.36 1.25
C GLY A 278 17.33 14.04 -0.20
N ASN A 279 16.94 12.80 -0.51
CA ASN A 279 16.69 12.31 -1.88
C ASN A 279 15.22 11.90 -2.13
N GLY A 280 14.29 12.37 -1.30
CA GLY A 280 12.86 12.14 -1.45
C GLY A 280 12.40 10.73 -1.04
N TYR A 281 11.15 10.40 -1.37
CA TYR A 281 10.58 9.09 -1.05
C TYR A 281 11.06 8.03 -2.04
N PRO A 282 11.52 6.84 -1.59
CA PRO A 282 11.72 5.73 -2.51
C PRO A 282 10.37 5.32 -3.12
N ILE A 283 10.34 4.99 -4.41
CA ILE A 283 9.14 4.44 -5.06
C ILE A 283 8.61 3.24 -4.25
N PRO A 284 7.29 3.12 -3.99
CA PRO A 284 6.18 3.94 -4.49
C PRO A 284 5.73 5.06 -3.54
N GLY A 285 6.58 5.52 -2.61
CA GLY A 285 6.19 6.42 -1.53
C GLY A 285 5.52 7.72 -1.98
N HIS A 286 5.92 8.29 -3.12
CA HIS A 286 5.26 9.46 -3.69
C HIS A 286 3.81 9.18 -4.12
N TRP A 287 3.57 8.09 -4.86
CA TRP A 287 2.22 7.67 -5.25
C TRP A 287 1.33 7.39 -4.03
N ILE A 288 1.89 6.74 -3.01
CA ILE A 288 1.19 6.50 -1.75
C ILE A 288 0.86 7.81 -1.04
N SER A 289 1.79 8.77 -1.02
CA SER A 289 1.56 10.10 -0.44
C SER A 289 0.42 10.83 -1.16
N ILE A 290 0.40 10.82 -2.50
CA ILE A 290 -0.66 11.44 -3.31
C ILE A 290 -2.01 10.77 -3.01
N VAL A 291 -2.07 9.44 -3.04
CA VAL A 291 -3.30 8.69 -2.75
C VAL A 291 -3.80 8.98 -1.34
N THR A 292 -2.90 9.05 -0.36
CA THR A 292 -3.25 9.39 1.03
C THR A 292 -3.86 10.79 1.12
N GLN A 293 -3.27 11.79 0.46
CA GLN A 293 -3.81 13.16 0.44
C GLN A 293 -5.20 13.23 -0.22
N VAL A 294 -5.42 12.50 -1.31
CA VAL A 294 -6.72 12.42 -1.99
C VAL A 294 -7.76 11.77 -1.07
N LEU A 295 -7.43 10.65 -0.43
CA LEU A 295 -8.32 9.94 0.48
C LEU A 295 -8.72 10.79 1.69
N GLU A 296 -7.77 11.54 2.27
CA GLU A 296 -8.02 12.48 3.36
C GLU A 296 -8.92 13.64 2.93
N LYS A 297 -8.67 14.22 1.76
CA LYS A 297 -9.49 15.30 1.21
C LYS A 297 -10.94 14.88 1.01
N HIS A 298 -11.17 13.66 0.52
CA HIS A 298 -12.51 13.12 0.28
C HIS A 298 -13.17 12.52 1.52
N LYS A 299 -12.45 12.41 2.66
CA LYS A 299 -12.95 11.87 3.92
C LYS A 299 -13.65 10.51 3.74
N LEU A 300 -13.05 9.64 2.93
CA LEU A 300 -13.61 8.32 2.67
C LEU A 300 -13.61 7.47 3.97
N ASN A 301 -14.61 6.61 4.08
CA ASN A 301 -14.68 5.61 5.15
C ASN A 301 -13.62 4.52 4.97
N LEU A 302 -13.44 3.73 6.03
CA LEU A 302 -12.40 2.71 6.13
C LEU A 302 -12.34 1.80 4.91
N TRP A 303 -13.48 1.28 4.46
CA TRP A 303 -13.49 0.33 3.36
C TRP A 303 -13.14 0.95 2.00
N ARG A 304 -13.63 2.16 1.69
CA ARG A 304 -13.27 2.82 0.43
C ARG A 304 -11.80 3.17 0.41
N THR A 305 -11.27 3.64 1.56
CA THR A 305 -9.84 3.87 1.73
C THR A 305 -9.05 2.58 1.50
N ALA A 306 -9.43 1.47 2.15
CA ALA A 306 -8.77 0.18 1.97
C ALA A 306 -8.85 -0.32 0.52
N GLU A 307 -9.99 -0.15 -0.15
CA GLU A 307 -10.17 -0.51 -1.57
C GLU A 307 -9.24 0.30 -2.49
N VAL A 308 -9.14 1.61 -2.28
CA VAL A 308 -8.28 2.49 -3.09
C VAL A 308 -6.81 2.16 -2.88
N TYR A 309 -6.36 1.92 -1.64
CA TYR A 309 -5.00 1.47 -1.38
C TYR A 309 -4.73 0.11 -2.04
N ALA A 310 -5.63 -0.87 -1.90
CA ALA A 310 -5.46 -2.18 -2.54
C ALA A 310 -5.34 -2.05 -4.06
N LYS A 311 -6.24 -1.30 -4.72
CA LYS A 311 -6.18 -1.09 -6.18
C LYS A 311 -4.89 -0.41 -6.61
N THR A 312 -4.46 0.63 -5.89
CA THR A 312 -3.21 1.35 -6.16
C THR A 312 -2.01 0.41 -6.03
N SER A 313 -1.95 -0.36 -4.93
CA SER A 313 -0.91 -1.33 -4.65
C SER A 313 -0.84 -2.45 -5.69
N ILE A 314 -2.00 -2.99 -6.09
CA ILE A 314 -2.10 -4.02 -7.13
C ILE A 314 -1.59 -3.48 -8.47
N ALA A 315 -2.07 -2.31 -8.90
CA ALA A 315 -1.65 -1.69 -10.14
C ALA A 315 -0.15 -1.39 -10.14
N THR A 316 0.38 -0.86 -9.05
CA THR A 316 1.80 -0.50 -8.90
C THR A 316 2.70 -1.73 -9.01
N ARG A 317 2.36 -2.82 -8.31
CA ARG A 317 3.17 -4.05 -8.35
C ARG A 317 3.16 -4.71 -9.73
N ASP A 318 1.98 -4.85 -10.34
CA ASP A 318 1.89 -5.47 -11.67
C ASP A 318 2.49 -4.61 -12.78
N ALA A 319 2.38 -3.28 -12.67
CA ALA A 319 3.07 -2.35 -13.56
C ALA A 319 4.59 -2.51 -13.47
N MET A 320 5.15 -2.69 -12.27
CA MET A 320 6.58 -2.99 -12.09
C MET A 320 6.95 -4.32 -12.77
N ILE A 321 6.21 -5.41 -12.53
CA ILE A 321 6.50 -6.72 -13.16
C ILE A 321 6.56 -6.58 -14.69
N ASN A 322 5.56 -5.93 -15.29
CA ASN A 322 5.49 -5.72 -16.73
C ASN A 322 6.62 -4.80 -17.22
N THR A 323 6.89 -3.70 -16.52
CA THR A 323 7.98 -2.78 -16.87
C THR A 323 9.33 -3.50 -16.87
N TRP A 324 9.60 -4.33 -15.86
CA TRP A 324 10.83 -5.11 -15.81
C TRP A 324 10.89 -6.18 -16.90
N ARG A 325 9.79 -6.89 -17.16
CA ARG A 325 9.70 -7.85 -18.27
C ARG A 325 10.12 -7.20 -19.59
N PHE A 326 9.54 -6.05 -19.92
CA PHE A 326 9.83 -5.37 -21.19
C PHE A 326 11.21 -4.70 -21.20
N LYS A 327 11.65 -4.15 -20.06
CA LYS A 327 13.01 -3.60 -19.92
C LYS A 327 14.08 -4.65 -20.25
N PHE A 328 13.89 -5.88 -19.79
CA PHE A 328 14.79 -7.00 -20.04
C PHE A 328 14.45 -7.81 -21.30
N GLN A 329 13.32 -7.56 -21.95
CA GLN A 329 13.04 -8.05 -23.30
C GLN A 329 13.81 -7.20 -24.33
N TYR A 330 13.71 -5.86 -24.24
CA TYR A 330 14.30 -4.98 -25.24
C TYR A 330 15.76 -4.60 -24.96
N ASN A 331 16.19 -4.57 -23.68
CA ASN A 331 17.57 -4.25 -23.28
C ASN A 331 18.17 -3.04 -24.02
N ILE A 332 17.46 -1.91 -24.05
CA ILE A 332 17.89 -0.75 -24.83
C ILE A 332 18.92 0.07 -24.04
N ILE A 333 19.94 0.55 -24.74
CA ILE A 333 20.96 1.49 -24.29
C ILE A 333 20.36 2.74 -23.62
N ARG A 334 21.05 3.28 -22.59
CA ARG A 334 20.65 4.53 -21.93
C ARG A 334 21.13 5.73 -22.76
N PRO A 335 20.42 6.88 -22.73
CA PRO A 335 20.85 8.10 -23.42
C PRO A 335 22.30 8.51 -23.10
N VAL A 336 22.72 8.45 -21.84
CA VAL A 336 24.11 8.80 -21.45
C VAL A 336 25.17 8.00 -22.19
N THR A 337 24.95 6.71 -22.41
CA THR A 337 25.91 5.89 -23.14
C THR A 337 25.93 6.26 -24.61
N TYR A 338 24.76 6.47 -25.22
CA TYR A 338 24.68 6.80 -26.64
C TYR A 338 25.23 8.20 -26.94
N ILE A 339 24.80 9.20 -26.17
CA ILE A 339 25.27 10.59 -26.29
C ILE A 339 26.79 10.66 -26.14
N ASN A 340 27.35 9.99 -25.11
CA ASN A 340 28.80 10.03 -24.89
C ASN A 340 29.62 9.34 -25.98
N ARG A 341 29.02 8.43 -26.76
CA ARG A 341 29.70 7.74 -27.88
C ARG A 341 29.60 8.51 -29.19
N PHE A 342 28.44 9.10 -29.47
CA PHE A 342 28.10 9.56 -30.83
C PHE A 342 27.79 11.05 -30.94
N ILE A 343 27.61 11.77 -29.83
CA ILE A 343 27.23 13.20 -29.82
C ILE A 343 28.26 14.04 -29.08
N ASP A 344 28.45 13.80 -27.77
CA ASP A 344 29.34 14.59 -26.90
C ASP A 344 29.89 13.71 -25.77
N SER A 345 31.16 13.33 -25.87
CA SER A 345 31.82 12.46 -24.89
C SER A 345 31.99 13.06 -23.49
N SER A 346 31.81 14.38 -23.34
CA SER A 346 31.94 15.09 -22.07
C SER A 346 30.61 15.30 -21.35
N TRP A 347 29.49 14.94 -22.01
CA TRP A 347 28.15 15.16 -21.49
C TRP A 347 27.87 14.39 -20.20
N GLN A 348 27.09 15.02 -19.32
CA GLN A 348 26.63 14.44 -18.05
C GLN A 348 25.12 14.66 -17.90
N THR A 349 24.45 13.72 -17.25
CA THR A 349 23.04 13.86 -16.86
C THR A 349 22.90 14.93 -15.77
N LEU A 350 21.69 15.51 -15.65
CA LEU A 350 21.32 16.48 -14.60
C LEU A 350 21.69 16.04 -13.17
#